data_AF-A0A7S2DWP0-F1
#
_entry.id   AF-A0A7S2DWP0-F1
#
_cell.length_a   1.000
_cell.length_b   1.000
_cell.length_c   1.000
_cell.angle_alpha   90.00
_cell.angle_beta   90.00
_cell.angle_gamma   90.00
#
_symmetry.space_group_name_H-M   'P 1'
#
loop_
_entity.id
_entity.type
_entity.pdbx_description
1 polymer ?
#
loop_
_entity_poly.entity_id
_entity_poly.type
_entity_poly.pdbx_seq_one_letter_code
_entity_poly.pdbx_strand_id
1 'polypeptide(L)'
;MALVSLAVIGKKNEPLYLREFASEASVFPAGDGLSSIGAALGELASPENDVADVKCSLRHQFIMHAALDRLEELTAGNRWRAPGAAGSDAMWIGMLCPVEELRVYGYIITTKIKFLIAIEDIFPPDQKQKQQARENEVKSLFANIHSLYVEHMLNPFSNIESTIESRKFDEGVKSFVDAFNSSGLVVA
;
A
#
# COMPACT_ATOMS: atom_id res chain seq x y z
N MET A 1 -4.58 15.24 -2.84
CA MET A 1 -4.85 13.84 -3.24
C MET A 1 -3.50 13.21 -3.50
N ALA A 2 -3.07 12.29 -2.66
CA ALA A 2 -1.82 11.59 -2.85
C ALA A 2 -2.00 10.12 -2.45
N LEU A 3 -1.41 9.22 -3.23
CA LEU A 3 -1.18 7.86 -2.77
C LEU A 3 -0.04 7.92 -1.75
N VAL A 4 -0.34 7.54 -0.50
CA VAL A 4 0.58 7.72 0.62
C VAL A 4 1.41 6.49 0.87
N SER A 5 0.84 5.30 0.75
CA SER A 5 1.58 4.06 0.95
C SER A 5 0.98 2.89 0.19
N LEU A 6 1.86 1.96 -0.18
CA LEU A 6 1.53 0.72 -0.86
C LEU A 6 2.16 -0.45 -0.12
N ALA A 7 1.37 -1.49 0.12
CA ALA A 7 1.82 -2.73 0.70
C ALA A 7 1.40 -3.91 -0.18
N VAL A 8 2.33 -4.84 -0.41
CA VAL A 8 2.09 -6.14 -1.02
C VAL A 8 2.38 -7.20 0.03
N ILE A 9 1.38 -8.03 0.29
CA ILE A 9 1.41 -9.02 1.37
C ILE A 9 1.27 -10.40 0.74
N GLY A 10 2.20 -11.27 1.09
CA GLY A 10 2.27 -12.65 0.62
C GLY A 10 1.20 -13.55 1.23
N LYS A 11 1.21 -14.81 0.83
CA LYS A 11 0.22 -15.81 1.27
C LYS A 11 0.31 -16.11 2.78
N LYS A 12 1.50 -15.99 3.36
CA LYS A 12 1.79 -16.24 4.78
C LYS A 12 1.62 -14.97 5.64
N ASN A 13 1.00 -13.93 5.12
CA ASN A 13 0.91 -12.60 5.75
C ASN A 13 2.28 -11.93 5.98
N GLU A 14 3.30 -12.36 5.24
CA GLU A 14 4.59 -11.70 5.20
C GLU A 14 4.50 -10.47 4.27
N PRO A 15 4.97 -9.29 4.70
CA PRO A 15 5.06 -8.14 3.81
C PRO A 15 6.16 -8.41 2.77
N LEU A 16 5.75 -8.64 1.53
CA LEU A 16 6.66 -8.84 0.41
C LEU A 16 7.22 -7.51 -0.09
N TYR A 17 6.43 -6.45 0.02
CA TYR A 17 6.82 -5.11 -0.37
C TYR A 17 6.04 -4.11 0.45
N LEU A 18 6.73 -3.12 0.99
CA LEU A 18 6.11 -2.02 1.71
C LEU A 18 6.85 -0.75 1.31
N ARG A 19 6.14 0.19 0.69
CA ARG A 19 6.72 1.48 0.35
C ARG A 19 5.77 2.60 0.71
N GLU A 20 6.33 3.60 1.37
CA GLU A 20 5.68 4.87 1.59
C GLU A 20 6.10 5.85 0.49
N PHE A 21 5.11 6.54 -0.06
CA PHE A 21 5.24 7.65 -0.99
C PHE A 21 4.66 8.87 -0.28
N ALA A 22 5.28 9.26 0.83
CA ALA A 22 4.83 10.41 1.59
C ALA A 22 4.90 11.65 0.68
N SER A 23 3.73 12.19 0.33
CA SER A 23 3.60 13.62 0.14
C SER A 23 3.84 14.26 1.51
N GLU A 24 4.74 15.23 1.58
CA GLU A 24 5.21 15.88 2.81
C GLU A 24 4.09 16.62 3.57
N ALA A 25 3.18 15.90 4.22
CA ALA A 25 2.06 16.50 4.96
C ALA A 25 1.77 15.74 6.27
N SER A 26 2.81 15.44 7.05
CA SER A 26 2.74 15.53 8.52
C SER A 26 4.14 15.46 9.12
N VAL A 27 4.98 16.41 8.74
CA VAL A 27 6.00 16.91 9.67
C VAL A 27 5.22 17.63 10.77
N PHE A 28 4.82 16.89 11.81
CA PHE A 28 4.63 17.55 13.09
C PHE A 28 5.98 18.20 13.43
N PRO A 29 6.02 19.50 13.77
CA PRO A 29 7.27 20.11 14.20
C PRO A 29 7.78 19.28 15.35
N ALA A 30 9.05 18.86 15.28
CA ALA A 30 9.73 18.20 16.37
C ALA A 30 9.50 19.02 17.65
N GLY A 31 8.58 18.56 18.49
CA GLY A 31 8.43 19.05 19.84
C GLY A 31 9.64 18.55 20.60
N ASP A 32 10.61 19.44 20.77
CA ASP A 32 11.73 19.29 21.68
C ASP A 32 11.24 18.68 23.01
N GLY A 33 11.71 17.49 23.37
CA GLY A 33 11.42 16.94 24.70
C GLY A 33 11.63 15.45 24.98
N LEU A 34 11.96 14.59 24.00
CA LEU A 34 12.06 13.13 24.24
C LEU A 34 13.41 12.48 23.89
N SER A 35 14.46 13.26 23.67
CA SER A 35 15.80 12.78 23.32
C SER A 35 16.59 12.16 24.49
N SER A 36 16.09 12.20 25.74
CA SER A 36 16.89 11.79 26.91
C SER A 36 16.61 10.37 27.44
N ILE A 37 15.60 9.65 26.93
CA ILE A 37 15.29 8.28 27.42
C ILE A 37 15.87 7.20 26.49
N GLY A 38 16.04 7.48 25.20
CA GLY A 38 16.61 6.53 24.23
C GLY A 38 18.10 6.21 24.43
N ALA A 39 18.84 7.06 25.16
CA ALA A 39 20.27 6.88 25.38
C ALA A 39 20.63 5.77 26.38
N ALA A 40 19.67 5.26 27.17
CA ALA A 40 19.93 4.29 28.24
C ALA A 40 19.65 2.82 27.88
N LEU A 41 19.18 2.52 26.66
CA LEU A 41 18.86 1.16 26.19
C LEU A 41 19.67 0.75 24.93
N GLY A 42 20.81 1.40 24.71
CA GLY A 42 21.65 1.23 23.53
C GLY A 42 22.84 0.30 23.71
N GLU A 43 22.64 -0.96 24.09
CA GLU A 43 23.78 -1.89 24.20
C GLU A 43 23.49 -3.37 23.89
N LEU A 44 22.65 -3.68 22.88
CA LEU A 44 22.64 -5.02 22.23
C LEU A 44 22.17 -5.00 20.76
N ALA A 45 22.39 -3.92 20.01
CA ALA A 45 22.16 -3.92 18.56
C ALA A 45 23.51 -3.99 17.82
N SER A 46 23.85 -5.20 17.38
CA SER A 46 25.01 -5.48 16.53
C SER A 46 24.95 -4.67 15.22
N PRO A 47 26.12 -4.25 14.68
CA PRO A 47 26.19 -3.52 13.43
C PRO A 47 26.40 -4.50 12.26
N GLU A 48 25.35 -4.79 11.48
CA GLU A 48 25.53 -5.41 10.17
C GLU A 48 24.39 -5.07 9.19
N ASN A 49 24.83 -4.56 8.03
CA ASN A 49 24.15 -4.40 6.74
C ASN A 49 23.38 -3.10 6.45
N ASP A 50 24.14 -2.18 5.87
CA ASP A 50 23.72 -1.26 4.81
C ASP A 50 22.97 -1.99 3.68
N VAL A 51 21.65 -2.10 3.79
CA VAL A 51 20.74 -2.25 2.65
C VAL A 51 19.59 -1.27 2.90
N ALA A 52 19.25 -0.46 1.90
CA ALA A 52 18.33 0.67 1.99
C ALA A 52 16.95 0.29 2.55
N ASP A 53 16.83 0.32 3.87
CA ASP A 53 15.63 0.09 4.65
C ASP A 53 14.74 1.33 4.53
N VAL A 54 14.02 1.44 3.39
CA VAL A 54 12.91 2.39 3.25
C VAL A 54 11.77 1.86 4.12
N LYS A 55 11.94 2.02 5.44
CA LYS A 55 10.94 1.67 6.45
C LYS A 55 9.79 2.65 6.34
N CYS A 56 8.63 2.10 6.00
CA CYS A 56 7.34 2.78 6.14
C CYS A 56 7.17 3.27 7.58
N SER A 57 6.63 4.47 7.75
CA SER A 57 6.36 5.05 9.06
C SER A 57 5.51 4.10 9.89
N LEU A 58 5.81 3.99 11.19
CA LEU A 58 5.12 3.08 12.11
C LEU A 58 3.59 3.26 12.07
N ARG A 59 3.13 4.49 11.86
CA ARG A 59 1.71 4.83 11.66
C ARG A 59 1.12 4.09 10.46
N HIS A 60 1.75 4.18 9.30
CA HIS A 60 1.28 3.52 8.07
C HIS A 60 1.33 2.00 8.21
N GLN A 61 2.37 1.46 8.86
CA GLN A 61 2.44 0.04 9.16
C GLN A 61 1.24 -0.42 10.02
N PHE A 62 0.89 0.34 11.06
CA PHE A 62 -0.27 0.02 11.90
C PHE A 62 -1.59 0.07 11.13
N ILE A 63 -1.77 1.09 10.28
CA ILE A 63 -2.95 1.24 9.42
C ILE A 63 -3.07 0.06 8.44
N MET A 64 -1.97 -0.34 7.81
CA MET A 64 -1.93 -1.47 6.88
C MET A 64 -2.22 -2.80 7.59
N HIS A 65 -1.70 -3.00 8.80
CA HIS A 65 -2.03 -4.19 9.61
C HIS A 65 -3.50 -4.24 9.99
N ALA A 66 -4.09 -3.12 10.45
CA ALA A 66 -5.52 -3.07 10.75
C ALA A 66 -6.39 -3.34 9.50
N ALA A 67 -5.99 -2.80 8.35
CA ALA A 67 -6.67 -3.05 7.08
C ALA A 67 -6.53 -4.52 6.63
N LEU A 68 -5.40 -5.16 6.91
CA LEU A 68 -5.16 -6.57 6.63
C LEU A 68 -6.13 -7.46 7.40
N ASP A 69 -6.36 -7.21 8.70
CA ASP A 69 -7.32 -7.99 9.49
C ASP A 69 -8.73 -7.93 8.88
N ARG A 70 -9.15 -6.74 8.43
CA ARG A 70 -10.43 -6.56 7.75
C ARG A 70 -10.47 -7.31 6.41
N LEU A 71 -9.38 -7.27 5.66
CA LEU A 71 -9.24 -7.98 4.39
C LEU A 71 -9.34 -9.51 4.58
N GLU A 72 -8.78 -10.04 5.66
CA GLU A 72 -8.85 -11.46 6.00
C GLU A 72 -10.26 -11.90 6.36
N GLU A 73 -11.00 -11.09 7.12
CA GLU A 73 -12.39 -11.36 7.44
C GLU A 73 -13.25 -11.45 6.16
N LEU A 74 -13.00 -10.56 5.19
CA LEU A 74 -13.68 -10.56 3.89
C LEU A 74 -13.29 -11.78 3.03
N THR A 75 -12.03 -12.18 3.10
CA THR A 75 -11.50 -13.34 2.39
C THR A 75 -12.05 -14.64 2.97
N ALA A 76 -12.07 -14.78 4.30
CA ALA A 76 -12.60 -15.93 5.02
C ALA A 76 -14.10 -16.13 4.79
N GLY A 77 -14.85 -15.03 4.70
CA GLY A 77 -16.28 -15.07 4.40
C GLY A 77 -16.61 -15.27 2.91
N ASN A 78 -15.61 -15.30 2.01
CA ASN A 78 -15.79 -15.25 0.55
C ASN A 78 -16.68 -14.07 0.09
N ARG A 79 -16.85 -13.05 0.93
CA ARG A 79 -17.73 -11.88 0.72
C ARG A 79 -17.07 -10.79 -0.14
N TRP A 80 -15.80 -10.98 -0.46
CA TRP A 80 -14.99 -10.02 -1.22
C TRP A 80 -15.26 -10.06 -2.72
N ARG A 81 -15.78 -11.17 -3.28
CA ARG A 81 -16.13 -11.23 -4.70
C ARG A 81 -17.58 -10.81 -4.93
N ALA A 82 -17.77 -9.82 -5.80
CA ALA A 82 -19.07 -9.57 -6.38
C ALA A 82 -19.51 -10.79 -7.22
N PRO A 83 -20.71 -11.35 -6.99
CA PRO A 83 -21.20 -12.48 -7.77
C PRO A 83 -21.35 -12.08 -9.25
N GLY A 84 -20.63 -12.78 -10.13
CA GLY A 84 -20.63 -12.51 -11.58
C GLY A 84 -19.51 -11.61 -12.09
N ALA A 85 -18.64 -11.08 -11.22
CA ALA A 85 -17.47 -10.32 -11.65
C ALA A 85 -16.41 -11.21 -12.31
N ALA A 86 -15.86 -10.77 -13.45
CA ALA A 86 -14.83 -11.47 -14.21
C ALA A 86 -13.61 -10.56 -14.46
N GLY A 87 -12.43 -11.16 -14.60
CA GLY A 87 -11.19 -10.43 -14.90
C GLY A 87 -10.66 -9.61 -13.72
N SER A 88 -10.15 -8.40 -14.00
CA SER A 88 -9.58 -7.49 -13.00
C SER A 88 -10.61 -7.01 -11.97
N ASP A 89 -11.90 -6.95 -12.33
CA ASP A 89 -12.99 -6.57 -11.42
C ASP A 89 -13.31 -7.68 -10.42
N ALA A 90 -13.01 -8.95 -10.76
CA ALA A 90 -13.15 -10.08 -9.84
C ALA A 90 -12.11 -10.07 -8.70
N MET A 91 -11.05 -9.30 -8.85
CA MET A 91 -9.93 -9.16 -7.90
C MET A 91 -10.08 -7.91 -7.00
N TRP A 92 -11.00 -7.02 -7.37
CA TRP A 92 -11.28 -5.80 -6.63
C TRP A 92 -12.16 -6.07 -5.41
N ILE A 93 -11.76 -5.52 -4.26
CA ILE A 93 -12.47 -5.69 -2.99
C ILE A 93 -13.17 -4.40 -2.59
N GLY A 94 -12.56 -3.27 -2.97
CA GLY A 94 -13.06 -1.95 -2.62
C GLY A 94 -12.34 -1.34 -1.44
N MET A 95 -13.04 -0.40 -0.82
CA MET A 95 -12.60 0.29 0.39
C MET A 95 -12.66 -0.67 1.58
N LEU A 96 -11.55 -0.81 2.31
CA LEU A 96 -11.48 -1.65 3.51
C LEU A 96 -11.81 -0.83 4.76
N CYS A 97 -11.03 0.22 4.99
CA CYS A 97 -11.11 1.05 6.19
C CYS A 97 -10.84 2.51 5.83
N PRO A 98 -11.72 3.44 6.25
CA PRO A 98 -11.36 4.84 6.37
C PRO A 98 -10.60 5.06 7.69
N VAL A 99 -9.44 5.70 7.63
CA VAL A 99 -8.66 6.09 8.80
C VAL A 99 -8.38 7.59 8.69
N GLU A 100 -9.08 8.39 9.50
CA GLU A 100 -8.99 9.86 9.44
C GLU A 100 -9.21 10.39 8.00
N GLU A 101 -8.15 10.91 7.37
CA GLU A 101 -8.13 11.44 6.00
C GLU A 101 -7.61 10.42 4.97
N LEU A 102 -7.27 9.22 5.42
CA LEU A 102 -6.76 8.12 4.60
C LEU A 102 -7.88 7.12 4.29
N ARG A 103 -7.95 6.71 3.03
CA ARG A 103 -8.82 5.63 2.57
C ARG A 103 -7.95 4.47 2.11
N VAL A 104 -8.13 3.32 2.75
CA VAL A 104 -7.39 2.11 2.41
C VAL A 104 -8.22 1.25 1.47
N TYR A 105 -7.64 0.91 0.33
CA TYR A 105 -8.22 0.03 -0.68
C TYR A 105 -7.51 -1.33 -0.69
N GLY A 106 -8.28 -2.38 -0.94
CA GLY A 106 -7.80 -3.75 -1.05
C GLY A 106 -7.97 -4.34 -2.44
N TYR A 107 -7.00 -5.14 -2.85
CA TYR A 107 -7.02 -5.91 -4.09
C TYR A 107 -6.42 -7.29 -3.84
N ILE A 108 -7.12 -8.37 -4.20
CA ILE A 108 -6.62 -9.75 -4.05
C ILE A 108 -6.52 -10.38 -5.42
N ILE A 109 -5.34 -10.89 -5.74
CA ILE A 109 -5.11 -11.62 -6.98
C ILE A 109 -5.37 -13.12 -6.84
N THR A 110 -5.42 -13.83 -7.96
CA THR A 110 -5.70 -15.27 -8.02
C THR A 110 -4.77 -16.11 -7.17
N THR A 111 -3.50 -15.69 -7.02
CA THR A 111 -2.51 -16.37 -6.19
C THR A 111 -2.69 -16.13 -4.69
N LYS A 112 -3.78 -15.48 -4.26
CA LYS A 112 -4.06 -15.09 -2.86
C LYS A 112 -3.06 -14.10 -2.27
N ILE A 113 -2.34 -13.39 -3.13
CA ILE A 113 -1.52 -12.25 -2.72
C ILE A 113 -2.42 -11.04 -2.58
N LYS A 114 -2.16 -10.27 -1.54
CA LYS A 114 -3.00 -9.17 -1.07
C LYS A 114 -2.25 -7.88 -1.34
N PHE A 115 -2.85 -6.98 -2.09
CA PHE A 115 -2.35 -5.63 -2.30
C PHE A 115 -3.22 -4.66 -1.50
N LEU A 116 -2.56 -3.77 -0.78
CA LEU A 116 -3.17 -2.70 0.01
C LEU A 116 -2.57 -1.38 -0.43
N ILE A 117 -3.43 -0.37 -0.60
CA ILE A 117 -3.00 0.99 -0.92
C ILE A 117 -3.76 1.95 -0.04
N ALA A 118 -3.04 2.87 0.59
CA ALA A 118 -3.62 3.98 1.34
C ALA A 118 -3.54 5.25 0.51
N ILE A 119 -4.68 5.92 0.37
CA ILE A 119 -4.84 7.15 -0.41
C ILE A 119 -5.35 8.23 0.53
N GLU A 120 -4.70 9.38 0.51
CA GLU A 120 -5.15 10.57 1.22
C GLU A 120 -6.25 11.26 0.40
N ASP A 121 -7.45 11.27 0.97
CA ASP A 121 -8.64 11.79 0.31
C ASP A 121 -9.41 12.71 1.26
N ILE A 122 -9.31 14.01 0.99
CA ILE A 122 -9.91 15.11 1.76
C ILE A 122 -11.40 15.32 1.39
N PHE A 123 -11.98 14.52 0.48
CA PHE A 123 -13.32 14.84 -0.04
C PHE A 123 -14.47 14.42 0.91
N PRO A 124 -15.45 15.32 1.12
CA PRO A 124 -16.62 15.03 1.92
C PRO A 124 -17.53 13.97 1.27
N PRO A 125 -18.32 13.24 2.08
CA PRO A 125 -19.10 12.06 1.65
C PRO A 125 -20.23 12.32 0.63
N ASP A 126 -20.52 13.57 0.29
CA ASP A 126 -21.67 13.95 -0.56
C ASP A 126 -21.46 13.73 -2.07
N GLN A 127 -20.22 13.53 -2.57
CA GLN A 127 -19.94 13.39 -4.02
C GLN A 127 -19.64 11.94 -4.45
N LYS A 128 -20.67 11.09 -4.45
CA LYS A 128 -20.57 9.68 -4.91
C LYS A 128 -20.01 9.51 -6.33
N GLN A 129 -20.29 10.42 -7.26
CA GLN A 129 -19.75 10.33 -8.62
C GLN A 129 -18.23 10.48 -8.68
N LYS A 130 -17.66 11.40 -7.89
CA LYS A 130 -16.20 11.57 -7.82
C LYS A 130 -15.54 10.39 -7.11
N GLN A 131 -16.22 9.80 -6.12
CA GLN A 131 -15.75 8.57 -5.48
C GLN A 131 -15.62 7.41 -6.48
N GLN A 132 -16.62 7.23 -7.34
CA GLN A 132 -16.61 6.15 -8.34
C GLN A 132 -15.53 6.35 -9.42
N ALA A 133 -15.30 7.59 -9.86
CA ALA A 133 -14.20 7.89 -10.78
C ALA A 133 -12.84 7.52 -10.19
N ARG A 134 -12.62 7.82 -8.89
CA ARG A 134 -11.38 7.47 -8.17
C ARG A 134 -11.20 5.97 -8.06
N GLU A 135 -12.26 5.25 -7.70
CA GLU A 135 -12.19 3.80 -7.62
C GLU A 135 -11.76 3.18 -8.95
N ASN A 136 -12.19 3.74 -10.09
CA ASN A 136 -11.75 3.30 -11.41
C ASN A 136 -10.26 3.60 -11.66
N GLU A 137 -9.75 4.75 -11.22
CA GLU A 137 -8.31 5.07 -11.31
C GLU A 137 -7.47 4.13 -10.43
N VAL A 138 -7.91 3.90 -9.20
CA VAL A 138 -7.24 2.99 -8.24
C VAL A 138 -7.26 1.55 -8.76
N LYS A 139 -8.38 1.09 -9.34
CA LYS A 139 -8.47 -0.21 -10.03
C LYS A 139 -7.44 -0.31 -11.16
N SER A 140 -7.29 0.74 -11.95
CA SER A 140 -6.32 0.77 -13.06
C SER A 140 -4.89 0.73 -12.54
N LEU A 141 -4.59 1.44 -11.45
CA LEU A 141 -3.29 1.40 -10.77
C LEU A 141 -2.98 0.00 -10.23
N PHE A 142 -3.93 -0.67 -9.57
CA PHE A 142 -3.75 -2.07 -9.14
C PHE A 142 -3.49 -3.01 -10.30
N ALA A 143 -4.18 -2.85 -11.44
CA ALA A 143 -3.94 -3.66 -12.62
C ALA A 143 -2.51 -3.46 -13.17
N ASN A 144 -2.00 -2.23 -13.17
CA ASN A 144 -0.63 -1.92 -13.61
C ASN A 144 0.42 -2.51 -12.66
N ILE A 145 0.23 -2.35 -11.35
CA ILE A 145 1.13 -2.94 -10.33
C ILE A 145 1.10 -4.46 -10.39
N HIS A 146 -0.08 -5.06 -10.63
CA HIS A 146 -0.20 -6.49 -10.80
C HIS A 146 0.59 -6.99 -12.01
N SER A 147 0.52 -6.30 -13.16
CA SER A 147 1.36 -6.63 -14.33
C SER A 147 2.86 -6.58 -14.00
N LEU A 148 3.30 -5.53 -13.30
CA LEU A 148 4.69 -5.37 -12.86
C LEU A 148 5.11 -6.49 -11.88
N TYR A 149 4.21 -6.88 -10.98
CA TYR A 149 4.43 -7.99 -10.05
C TYR A 149 4.53 -9.34 -10.78
N VAL A 150 3.69 -9.57 -11.80
CA VAL A 150 3.74 -10.77 -12.64
C VAL A 150 5.06 -10.82 -13.42
N GLU A 151 5.52 -9.71 -14.00
CA GLU A 151 6.83 -9.65 -14.66
C GLU A 151 7.98 -9.98 -13.70
N HIS A 152 7.91 -9.49 -12.47
CA HIS A 152 8.88 -9.85 -11.43
C HIS A 152 8.81 -11.35 -11.10
N MET A 153 7.62 -11.93 -10.97
CA MET A 153 7.42 -13.37 -10.70
C MET A 153 7.84 -14.28 -11.85
N LEU A 154 7.79 -13.80 -13.09
CA LEU A 154 8.26 -14.54 -14.27
C LEU A 154 9.79 -14.57 -14.37
N ASN A 155 10.51 -13.87 -13.48
CA ASN A 155 11.96 -13.95 -13.42
C ASN A 155 12.38 -15.28 -12.75
N PRO A 156 13.06 -16.20 -13.45
CA PRO A 156 13.49 -17.48 -12.88
C PRO A 156 14.53 -17.34 -11.76
N PHE A 157 15.13 -16.15 -11.60
CA PHE A 157 16.13 -15.87 -10.55
C PHE A 157 15.55 -15.11 -9.35
N SER A 158 14.27 -14.75 -9.34
CA SER A 158 13.64 -14.14 -8.17
C SER A 158 13.12 -15.21 -7.22
N ASN A 159 13.42 -15.06 -5.93
CA ASN A 159 12.80 -15.89 -4.90
C ASN A 159 11.33 -15.47 -4.74
N ILE A 160 10.41 -16.41 -4.94
CA ILE A 160 8.96 -16.15 -4.96
C ILE A 160 8.41 -15.81 -3.56
N GLU A 161 9.11 -16.24 -2.51
CA GLU A 161 8.70 -16.07 -1.11
C GLU A 161 9.57 -15.06 -0.33
N SER A 162 10.44 -14.30 -1.00
CA SER A 162 11.24 -13.26 -0.34
C SER A 162 10.72 -11.85 -0.63
N THR A 163 11.25 -10.88 0.11
CA THR A 163 11.08 -9.44 -0.15
C THR A 163 11.41 -9.10 -1.60
N ILE A 164 10.59 -8.25 -2.22
CA ILE A 164 10.79 -7.77 -3.58
C ILE A 164 11.81 -6.63 -3.52
N GLU A 165 13.06 -6.93 -3.86
CA GLU A 165 14.18 -5.96 -3.87
C GLU A 165 14.56 -5.49 -5.28
N SER A 166 13.67 -5.69 -6.26
CA SER A 166 13.92 -5.36 -7.65
C SER A 166 13.86 -3.85 -7.89
N ARG A 167 14.99 -3.24 -8.28
CA ARG A 167 15.05 -1.82 -8.69
C ARG A 167 14.08 -1.47 -9.81
N LYS A 168 13.88 -2.38 -10.76
CA LYS A 168 12.91 -2.18 -11.87
C LYS A 168 11.47 -2.12 -11.36
N PHE A 169 11.15 -2.93 -10.35
CA PHE A 169 9.83 -2.92 -9.72
C PHE A 169 9.63 -1.58 -9.00
N ASP A 170 10.63 -1.16 -8.24
CA ASP A 170 10.60 0.10 -7.51
C ASP A 170 10.41 1.32 -8.40
N GLU A 171 11.15 1.41 -9.50
CA GLU A 171 11.03 2.49 -10.49
C GLU A 171 9.66 2.48 -11.16
N GLY A 172 9.14 1.29 -11.51
CA GLY A 172 7.81 1.13 -12.09
C GLY A 172 6.71 1.59 -11.14
N VAL A 173 6.72 1.14 -9.88
CA VAL A 173 5.72 1.57 -8.88
C VAL A 173 5.81 3.08 -8.65
N LYS A 174 7.03 3.64 -8.54
CA LYS A 174 7.20 5.09 -8.39
C LYS A 174 6.61 5.86 -9.57
N SER A 175 6.88 5.44 -10.80
CA SER A 175 6.31 6.08 -12.00
C SER A 175 4.78 6.02 -12.03
N PHE A 176 4.17 4.91 -11.59
CA PHE A 176 2.71 4.81 -11.52
C PHE A 176 2.11 5.68 -10.42
N VAL A 177 2.78 5.77 -9.27
CA VAL A 177 2.37 6.65 -8.16
C VAL A 177 2.50 8.12 -8.56
N ASP A 178 3.58 8.51 -9.22
CA ASP A 178 3.80 9.89 -9.68
C ASP A 178 2.73 10.28 -10.73
N ALA A 179 2.38 9.38 -11.65
CA ALA A 179 1.30 9.59 -12.60
C ALA A 179 -0.07 9.75 -11.92
N PHE A 180 -0.35 8.93 -10.90
CA PHE A 180 -1.59 9.00 -10.11
C PHE A 180 -1.68 10.27 -9.26
N ASN A 181 -0.57 10.69 -8.66
CA ASN A 181 -0.50 11.92 -7.89
C ASN A 181 -0.66 13.15 -8.81
N SER A 182 -0.12 13.08 -10.03
CA SER A 182 -0.26 14.14 -11.04
C SER A 182 -1.69 14.27 -11.56
N SER A 183 -2.41 13.15 -11.77
CA SER A 183 -3.82 13.19 -12.18
C SER A 183 -4.73 13.77 -11.08
N GLY A 184 -4.38 13.56 -9.81
CA GLY A 184 -5.08 14.13 -8.66
C GLY A 184 -4.90 15.65 -8.47
N LEU A 185 -3.87 16.26 -9.08
CA LEU A 185 -3.53 17.68 -8.89
C LEU A 185 -4.27 18.63 -9.86
N VAL A 186 -4.98 18.11 -10.87
CA VAL A 186 -5.61 18.91 -11.95
C VAL A 186 -7.03 19.39 -11.60
N VAL A 187 -7.51 19.16 -10.37
CA VAL A 187 -8.82 19.66 -9.92
C VAL A 187 -8.63 20.59 -8.71
N ALA A 188 -8.07 21.77 -8.98
CA ALA A 188 -8.16 22.95 -8.13
C ALA A 188 -8.69 24.12 -8.96
#